data_AF-A0A9E4AUD7-F1
#
_entry.id   AF-A0A9E4AUD7-F1
#
_cell.length_a   1.000
_cell.length_b   1.000
_cell.length_c   1.000
_cell.angle_alpha   90.00
_cell.angle_beta   90.00
_cell.angle_gamma   90.00
#
_symmetry.space_group_name_H-M   'P 1'
#
loop_
_entity.id
_entity.type
_entity.pdbx_description
1 polymer ?
#
loop_
_entity_poly.entity_id
_entity_poly.type
_entity_poly.pdbx_seq_one_letter_code
_entity_poly.pdbx_strand_id
1 'polypeptide(L)'
;MAEKMSCPFCQTQVEYAIENSPEWYRDPSLPVHRIDCHDKCRQYWLEAISDPHPHIDPSILGFLDSLDDEQRTFISESTRHACDNGILIVYNDKILQYLTTDWRYAKAAVMLYDLDNVSFRISGIGFDTANMLFFVDTEDVRFTLRIHRAGTSIHRIRSKIYWLKALWNKGHIKTLFPVSGRDGEMIQGISPNDLPIRYTTLYDWIPGETLHALSTAEKTPELIRSLGTVVGRMHSVSQTLELPHWFIRPRYDMDWVTSKIEKALRNDYIDASPEERTKLSSLSSRFSRFVAEQGEGRDVFGLIHSDLEPHNIIVSDGQPCPIDVIQFGFGYYLSDIQRISRHFSEDEQTIFFEGYREIRSLPTGYRQHLALFEELHML
;
A
#
# COMPACT_ATOMS: atom_id res chain seq x y z
N MET A 1 21.26 -18.84 3.25
CA MET A 1 21.65 -19.77 4.34
C MET A 1 20.89 -19.33 5.58
N ALA A 2 20.06 -20.21 6.15
CA ALA A 2 19.44 -19.93 7.43
C ALA A 2 20.52 -20.10 8.49
N GLU A 3 20.98 -19.00 9.06
CA GLU A 3 21.84 -19.05 10.22
C GLU A 3 20.95 -19.21 11.47
N LYS A 4 21.47 -19.86 12.51
CA LYS A 4 20.75 -20.08 13.76
C LYS A 4 21.31 -19.14 14.82
N MET A 5 20.45 -18.30 15.39
CA MET A 5 20.80 -17.46 16.53
C MET A 5 19.87 -17.77 17.69
N SER A 6 20.35 -17.58 18.92
CA SER A 6 19.46 -17.55 20.08
C SER A 6 18.55 -16.32 19.96
N CYS A 7 17.24 -16.50 20.01
CA CYS A 7 16.31 -15.39 20.06
C CYS A 7 16.66 -14.47 21.25
N PRO A 8 16.80 -13.15 21.06
CA PRO A 8 17.23 -12.25 22.12
C PRO A 8 16.22 -12.10 23.26
N PHE A 9 14.98 -12.59 23.09
CA PHE A 9 13.92 -12.52 24.10
C PHE A 9 13.72 -13.85 24.85
N CYS A 10 13.59 -14.97 24.13
CA CYS A 10 13.30 -16.28 24.74
C CYS A 10 14.46 -17.29 24.67
N GLN A 11 15.64 -16.90 24.15
CA GLN A 11 16.86 -17.70 23.98
C GLN A 11 16.71 -19.02 23.21
N THR A 12 15.52 -19.29 22.67
CA THR A 12 15.26 -20.42 21.80
C THR A 12 16.04 -20.20 20.50
N GLN A 13 16.67 -21.26 19.99
CA GLN A 13 17.35 -21.21 18.70
C GLN A 13 16.31 -20.95 17.60
N VAL A 14 16.40 -19.77 16.99
CA VAL A 14 15.54 -19.36 15.87
C VAL A 14 16.36 -19.35 14.59
N GLU A 15 15.76 -19.85 13.52
CA GLU A 15 16.30 -19.69 12.18
C GLU A 15 15.99 -18.26 11.73
N TYR A 16 17.01 -17.57 11.20
CA TYR A 16 16.81 -16.28 10.58
C TYR A 16 17.14 -16.33 9.10
N ALA A 17 16.38 -15.56 8.33
CA ALA A 17 16.68 -15.29 6.93
C ALA A 17 16.97 -13.79 6.78
N ILE A 18 18.05 -13.45 6.09
CA ILE A 18 18.17 -12.11 5.53
C ILE A 18 17.25 -12.09 4.32
N GLU A 19 16.11 -11.40 4.44
CA GLU A 19 15.20 -11.22 3.31
C GLU A 19 15.57 -9.95 2.53
N ASN A 20 15.73 -10.11 1.22
CA ASN A 20 15.72 -9.00 0.30
C ASN A 20 14.29 -8.42 0.27
N SER A 21 14.02 -7.44 1.13
CA SER A 21 12.75 -6.72 1.11
C SER A 21 12.58 -5.90 -0.20
N PRO A 22 11.34 -5.66 -0.67
CA PRO A 22 11.08 -4.92 -1.92
C PRO A 22 11.68 -3.50 -1.93
N GLU A 23 12.02 -2.96 -3.11
CA GLU A 23 12.76 -1.68 -3.23
C GLU A 23 12.10 -0.46 -2.56
N TRP A 24 10.78 -0.47 -2.33
CA TRP A 24 10.06 0.63 -1.66
C TRP A 24 10.26 0.66 -0.13
N TYR A 25 10.95 -0.34 0.43
CA TYR A 25 11.20 -0.56 1.85
C TYR A 25 12.60 -0.10 2.33
N ARG A 26 13.45 0.47 1.46
CA ARG A 26 14.86 0.76 1.82
C ARG A 26 15.09 2.10 2.54
N ASP A 27 15.49 2.01 3.80
CA ASP A 27 16.72 2.68 4.26
C ASP A 27 17.88 1.68 4.10
N PRO A 28 18.81 1.89 3.14
CA PRO A 28 19.92 0.97 2.88
C PRO A 28 20.90 0.79 4.05
N SER A 29 20.83 1.62 5.09
CA SER A 29 21.71 1.57 6.25
C SER A 29 21.26 0.62 7.35
N LEU A 30 20.06 0.05 7.26
CA LEU A 30 19.48 -0.82 8.28
C LEU A 30 19.38 -2.27 7.79
N PRO A 31 20.08 -3.23 8.43
CA PRO A 31 19.90 -4.64 8.12
C PRO A 31 18.52 -5.11 8.58
N VAL A 32 17.83 -5.85 7.70
CA VAL A 32 16.49 -6.40 7.93
C VAL A 32 16.65 -7.90 8.18
N HIS A 33 16.44 -8.30 9.42
CA HIS A 33 16.58 -9.70 9.84
C HIS A 33 15.20 -10.30 9.97
N ARG A 34 14.86 -11.40 9.27
CA ARG A 34 13.63 -12.18 9.50
C ARG A 34 13.83 -13.12 10.69
N ILE A 35 13.14 -12.88 11.81
CA ILE A 35 13.17 -13.76 12.98
C ILE A 35 11.92 -14.63 12.96
N ASP A 36 12.07 -15.94 12.77
CA ASP A 36 10.95 -16.89 12.89
C ASP A 36 10.69 -17.19 14.37
N CYS A 37 9.88 -16.33 15.01
CA CYS A 37 9.54 -16.47 16.42
C CYS A 37 8.47 -17.56 16.64
N HIS A 38 8.78 -18.58 17.45
CA HIS A 38 7.81 -19.57 17.96
C HIS A 38 6.67 -18.89 18.76
N ASP A 39 5.52 -19.57 18.88
CA ASP A 39 4.32 -19.12 19.63
C ASP A 39 4.59 -18.59 21.05
N LYS A 40 5.62 -19.10 21.74
CA LYS A 40 6.04 -18.61 23.06
C LYS A 40 6.74 -17.24 23.02
N CYS A 41 7.45 -16.92 21.95
CA CYS A 41 8.13 -15.63 21.78
C CYS A 41 7.14 -14.52 21.34
N ARG A 42 6.04 -14.89 20.67
CA ARG A 42 4.86 -14.02 20.47
C ARG A 42 4.16 -13.60 21.77
N GLN A 43 4.56 -14.10 22.95
CA GLN A 43 4.00 -13.66 24.23
C GLN A 43 4.89 -12.63 24.96
N TYR A 44 6.09 -12.35 24.47
CA TYR A 44 7.01 -11.38 25.09
C TYR A 44 6.88 -10.00 24.46
N TRP A 45 5.70 -9.40 24.61
CA TRP A 45 5.42 -8.01 24.22
C TRP A 45 6.15 -7.03 25.14
N LEU A 46 6.10 -5.73 24.85
CA LEU A 46 6.65 -4.67 25.71
C LEU A 46 6.19 -4.77 27.17
N GLU A 47 4.96 -5.26 27.40
CA GLU A 47 4.42 -5.60 28.73
C GLU A 47 5.21 -6.70 29.48
N ALA A 48 5.91 -7.56 28.75
CA ALA A 48 6.73 -8.65 29.28
C ALA A 48 8.23 -8.32 29.33
N ILE A 49 8.65 -7.10 28.96
CA ILE A 49 9.98 -6.57 29.29
C ILE A 49 9.97 -6.25 30.79
N SER A 50 9.98 -7.32 31.59
CA SER A 50 10.08 -7.27 33.05
C SER A 50 11.55 -7.15 33.41
N ASP A 51 12.06 -5.94 33.65
CA ASP A 51 13.42 -5.67 34.13
C ASP A 51 14.55 -6.20 33.19
N PRO A 52 15.83 -5.80 33.31
CA PRO A 52 16.71 -5.69 32.16
C PRO A 52 17.16 -7.06 31.66
N HIS A 53 16.63 -7.48 30.51
CA HIS A 53 17.24 -8.60 29.79
C HIS A 53 18.61 -8.13 29.27
N PRO A 54 19.72 -8.84 29.56
CA PRO A 54 21.11 -8.36 29.39
C PRO A 54 21.55 -8.11 27.94
N HIS A 55 20.65 -8.31 26.96
CA HIS A 55 20.88 -8.13 25.54
C HIS A 55 20.01 -7.02 24.90
N ILE A 56 19.20 -6.30 25.68
CA ILE A 56 18.44 -5.14 25.19
C ILE A 56 19.34 -3.90 25.23
N ASP A 57 19.37 -3.16 24.13
CA ASP A 57 20.11 -1.89 24.04
C ASP A 57 19.63 -0.93 25.16
N PRO A 58 20.52 -0.45 26.06
CA PRO A 58 20.14 0.47 27.13
C PRO A 58 19.42 1.74 26.66
N SER A 59 19.64 2.17 25.41
CA SER A 59 18.93 3.30 24.81
C SER A 59 17.43 3.02 24.62
N ILE A 60 17.05 1.77 24.37
CA ILE A 60 15.64 1.34 24.28
C ILE A 60 14.98 1.42 25.65
N LEU A 61 15.64 0.92 26.70
CA LEU A 61 15.11 0.97 28.07
C LEU A 61 14.92 2.42 28.53
N GLY A 62 15.94 3.26 28.35
CA GLY A 62 15.84 4.68 28.68
C GLY A 62 14.76 5.42 27.87
N PHE A 63 14.54 5.04 26.61
CA PHE A 63 13.43 5.57 25.81
C PHE A 63 12.08 5.14 26.38
N LEU A 64 11.87 3.85 26.67
CA LEU A 64 10.61 3.35 27.22
C LEU A 64 10.29 4.00 28.57
N ASP A 65 11.29 4.21 29.44
CA ASP A 65 11.15 4.91 30.72
C ASP A 65 10.73 6.37 30.59
N SER A 66 10.92 6.97 29.42
CA SER A 66 10.43 8.33 29.13
C SER A 66 8.96 8.39 28.68
N LEU A 67 8.33 7.25 28.39
CA LEU A 67 6.97 7.18 27.85
C LEU A 67 5.91 7.07 28.95
N ASP A 68 4.74 7.66 28.70
CA ASP A 68 3.55 7.47 29.52
C ASP A 68 2.87 6.11 29.26
N ASP A 69 1.94 5.73 30.14
CA ASP A 69 1.23 4.44 30.07
C ASP A 69 0.47 4.27 28.75
N GLU A 70 -0.13 5.34 28.22
CA GLU A 70 -0.92 5.28 26.99
C GLU A 70 -0.02 5.02 25.76
N GLN A 71 1.14 5.67 25.71
CA GLN A 71 2.17 5.42 24.70
C GLN A 71 2.73 4.00 24.81
N ARG A 72 3.02 3.53 26.04
CA ARG A 72 3.51 2.17 26.27
C ARG A 72 2.49 1.13 25.80
N THR A 73 1.21 1.28 26.15
CA THR A 73 0.11 0.43 25.68
C THR A 73 0.00 0.46 24.17
N PHE A 74 -0.01 1.65 23.55
CA PHE A 74 -0.10 1.77 22.10
C PHE A 74 1.03 1.05 21.37
N ILE A 75 2.28 1.18 21.82
CA ILE A 75 3.40 0.47 21.22
C ILE A 75 3.22 -1.04 21.44
N SER A 76 2.90 -1.49 22.65
CA SER A 76 2.64 -2.92 22.94
C SER A 76 1.57 -3.52 22.01
N GLU A 77 0.44 -2.84 21.83
CA GLU A 77 -0.65 -3.31 20.96
C GLU A 77 -0.30 -3.25 19.48
N SER A 78 0.36 -2.18 19.05
CA SER A 78 0.79 -2.01 17.66
C SER A 78 1.79 -3.09 17.24
N THR A 79 2.71 -3.41 18.14
CA THR A 79 3.72 -4.45 17.93
C THR A 79 3.11 -5.83 17.91
N ARG A 80 2.16 -6.10 18.81
CA ARG A 80 1.32 -7.31 18.78
C ARG A 80 0.64 -7.50 17.44
N HIS A 81 -0.04 -6.46 17.00
CA HIS A 81 -0.82 -6.52 15.78
C HIS A 81 0.04 -6.70 14.53
N ALA A 82 1.19 -6.03 14.42
CA ALA A 82 2.11 -6.23 13.30
C ALA A 82 2.61 -7.68 13.23
N CYS A 83 3.04 -8.24 14.36
CA CYS A 83 3.51 -9.62 14.43
C CYS A 83 2.41 -10.65 14.12
N ASP A 84 1.17 -10.42 14.58
CA ASP A 84 0.03 -11.30 14.27
C ASP A 84 -0.28 -11.32 12.76
N ASN A 85 -0.02 -10.21 12.06
CA ASN A 85 -0.11 -10.11 10.60
C ASN A 85 1.16 -10.59 9.87
N GLY A 86 2.10 -11.23 10.57
CA GLY A 86 3.35 -11.73 10.00
C GLY A 86 4.34 -10.62 9.60
N ILE A 87 4.10 -9.37 10.01
CA ILE A 87 5.05 -8.27 9.83
C ILE A 87 6.08 -8.33 10.94
N LEU A 88 7.35 -8.34 10.53
CA LEU A 88 8.45 -8.28 11.47
C LEU A 88 8.90 -6.83 11.69
N ILE A 89 8.93 -6.42 12.95
CA ILE A 89 9.45 -5.13 13.36
C ILE A 89 10.81 -5.34 14.01
N VAL A 90 11.85 -4.72 13.43
CA VAL A 90 13.16 -4.60 14.08
C VAL A 90 13.06 -3.49 15.11
N TYR A 91 13.24 -3.78 16.41
CA TYR A 91 13.18 -2.73 17.43
C TYR A 91 14.53 -2.04 17.60
N ASN A 92 14.53 -0.74 17.35
CA ASN A 92 15.55 0.19 17.80
C ASN A 92 14.87 1.48 18.30
N ASP A 93 15.67 2.32 18.96
CA ASP A 93 15.26 3.63 19.46
C ASP A 93 14.51 4.47 18.39
N LYS A 94 14.99 4.48 17.15
CA LYS A 94 14.38 5.24 16.04
C LYS A 94 12.97 4.74 15.69
N ILE A 95 12.77 3.43 15.60
CA ILE A 95 11.45 2.85 15.25
C ILE A 95 10.43 3.12 16.35
N LEU A 96 10.84 3.01 17.62
CA LEU A 96 9.99 3.36 18.75
C LEU A 96 9.69 4.87 18.79
N GLN A 97 10.66 5.72 18.44
CA GLN A 97 10.46 7.16 18.26
C GLN A 97 9.47 7.46 17.11
N TYR A 98 9.53 6.73 16.00
CA TYR A 98 8.55 6.90 14.91
C TYR A 98 7.14 6.51 15.36
N LEU A 99 6.98 5.36 16.02
CA LEU A 99 5.67 4.90 16.53
C LEU A 99 5.05 5.91 17.50
N THR A 100 5.83 6.43 18.44
CA THR A 100 5.36 7.47 19.39
C THR A 100 5.06 8.80 18.70
N THR A 101 5.86 9.17 17.70
CA THR A 101 5.62 10.36 16.88
C THR A 101 4.31 10.23 16.10
N ASP A 102 4.09 9.10 15.43
CA ASP A 102 2.86 8.80 14.69
C ASP A 102 1.65 8.68 15.60
N TRP A 103 1.80 8.14 16.81
CA TRP A 103 0.76 8.15 17.84
C TRP A 103 0.34 9.58 18.20
N ARG A 104 1.28 10.52 18.38
CA ARG A 104 0.95 11.93 18.65
C ARG A 104 0.16 12.56 17.50
N TYR A 105 0.55 12.27 16.26
CA TYR A 105 -0.20 12.72 15.10
C TYR A 105 -1.60 12.08 15.03
N ALA A 106 -1.73 10.78 15.26
CA ALA A 106 -3.02 10.08 15.26
C ALA A 106 -3.96 10.63 16.34
N LYS A 107 -3.45 10.80 17.57
CA LYS A 107 -4.20 11.38 18.70
C LYS A 107 -4.69 12.80 18.41
N ALA A 108 -3.84 13.63 17.81
CA ALA A 108 -4.26 14.97 17.38
C ALA A 108 -5.26 14.92 16.22
N ALA A 109 -5.08 14.02 15.26
CA ALA A 109 -5.93 13.90 14.08
C ALA A 109 -7.36 13.49 14.43
N VAL A 110 -7.54 12.49 15.30
CA VAL A 110 -8.89 11.99 15.64
C VAL A 110 -9.75 13.07 16.30
N MET A 111 -9.15 14.02 17.03
CA MET A 111 -9.86 15.16 17.63
C MET A 111 -10.42 16.15 16.60
N LEU A 112 -9.92 16.13 15.36
CA LEU A 112 -10.39 17.01 14.28
C LEU A 112 -11.65 16.48 13.58
N TYR A 113 -12.04 15.24 13.87
CA TYR A 113 -13.26 14.63 13.32
C TYR A 113 -14.37 14.62 14.37
N ASP A 114 -15.61 14.60 13.89
CA ASP A 114 -16.80 14.50 14.74
C ASP A 114 -17.10 13.04 15.08
N LEU A 115 -16.24 12.47 15.92
CA LEU A 115 -16.30 11.08 16.35
C LEU A 115 -16.33 11.03 17.88
N ASP A 116 -17.23 10.21 18.43
CA ASP A 116 -17.35 9.96 19.87
C ASP A 116 -16.70 8.62 20.24
N ASN A 117 -16.19 8.52 21.47
CA ASN A 117 -15.63 7.29 22.05
C ASN A 117 -14.60 6.60 21.14
N VAL A 118 -13.63 7.38 20.66
CA VAL A 118 -12.64 6.93 19.68
C VAL A 118 -11.52 6.14 20.33
N SER A 119 -11.20 5.00 19.75
CA SER A 119 -9.91 4.32 19.91
C SER A 119 -9.21 4.23 18.55
N PHE A 120 -7.88 4.12 18.55
CA PHE A 120 -7.12 3.95 17.31
C PHE A 120 -5.92 3.03 17.50
N ARG A 121 -5.58 2.28 16.46
CA ARG A 121 -4.43 1.37 16.42
C ARG A 121 -3.81 1.34 15.03
N ILE A 122 -2.54 0.95 14.94
CA ILE A 122 -1.89 0.77 13.64
C ILE A 122 -2.56 -0.39 12.90
N SER A 123 -2.67 -0.29 11.57
CA SER A 123 -3.29 -1.34 10.74
C SER A 123 -2.52 -2.66 10.73
N GLY A 124 -1.24 -2.66 11.08
CA GLY A 124 -0.36 -3.83 11.06
C GLY A 124 -0.09 -4.43 9.68
N ILE A 125 -0.63 -3.84 8.60
CA ILE A 125 -0.46 -4.22 7.20
C ILE A 125 0.03 -2.99 6.43
N GLY A 126 1.06 -3.16 5.60
CA GLY A 126 1.63 -2.06 4.80
C GLY A 126 2.34 -1.02 5.67
N PHE A 127 3.33 -1.46 6.46
CA PHE A 127 4.16 -0.59 7.31
C PHE A 127 5.04 0.32 6.44
N ASP A 128 4.41 1.35 5.86
CA ASP A 128 5.08 2.52 5.32
C ASP A 128 5.20 3.53 6.47
N THR A 129 6.38 3.55 7.12
CA THR A 129 6.72 4.50 8.18
C THR A 129 6.53 5.96 7.77
N ALA A 130 6.44 6.21 6.46
CA ALA A 130 6.16 7.53 5.92
C ALA A 130 4.64 7.78 5.75
N ASN A 131 3.83 6.78 5.39
CA ASN A 131 2.39 6.91 5.16
C ASN A 131 1.54 5.99 6.04
N MET A 132 1.65 6.17 7.36
CA MET A 132 1.02 5.33 8.36
C MET A 132 -0.50 5.26 8.21
N LEU A 133 -1.01 4.03 8.31
CA LEU A 133 -2.43 3.70 8.30
C LEU A 133 -2.85 3.23 9.69
N PHE A 134 -3.94 3.79 10.18
CA PHE A 134 -4.53 3.48 11.46
C PHE A 134 -5.97 3.00 11.25
N PHE A 135 -6.37 1.98 12.00
CA PHE A 135 -7.78 1.71 12.25
C PHE A 135 -8.23 2.66 13.36
N VAL A 136 -9.35 3.34 13.12
CA VAL A 136 -10.00 4.20 14.10
C VAL A 136 -11.36 3.59 14.36
N ASP A 137 -11.64 3.23 15.60
CA ASP A 137 -12.86 2.56 16.01
C ASP A 137 -13.66 3.48 16.92
N THR A 138 -14.94 3.63 16.62
CA THR A 138 -15.98 4.16 17.51
C THR A 138 -16.80 2.98 18.04
N GLU A 139 -17.87 3.23 18.81
CA GLU A 139 -18.75 2.16 19.29
C GLU A 139 -19.40 1.34 18.15
N ASP A 140 -19.81 2.02 17.07
CA ASP A 140 -20.60 1.40 15.99
C ASP A 140 -19.83 1.26 14.68
N VAL A 141 -18.83 2.10 14.45
CA VAL A 141 -18.22 2.28 13.12
C VAL A 141 -16.70 2.27 13.21
N ARG A 142 -16.08 1.55 12.29
CA ARG A 142 -14.65 1.61 12.00
C ARG A 142 -14.37 2.61 10.88
N PHE A 143 -13.19 3.20 10.90
CA PHE A 143 -12.64 4.06 9.87
C PHE A 143 -11.17 3.71 9.63
N THR A 144 -10.63 4.23 8.53
CA THR A 144 -9.19 4.21 8.28
C THR A 144 -8.63 5.61 8.25
N LEU A 145 -7.73 5.92 9.19
CA LEU A 145 -7.02 7.19 9.23
C LEU A 145 -5.65 7.01 8.58
N ARG A 146 -5.34 7.86 7.60
CA ARG A 146 -4.01 7.90 7.00
C ARG A 146 -3.28 9.17 7.37
N ILE A 147 -2.05 9.02 7.85
CA ILE A 147 -1.11 10.11 8.14
C ILE A 147 -0.08 10.12 7.03
N HIS A 148 -0.11 11.16 6.20
CA HIS A 148 0.75 11.25 5.01
C HIS A 148 2.17 11.67 5.38
N ARG A 149 3.15 11.23 4.59
CA ARG A 149 4.56 11.56 4.80
C ARG A 149 4.78 13.06 4.92
N ALA A 150 5.64 13.48 5.84
CA ALA A 150 6.07 14.86 5.94
C ALA A 150 6.61 15.37 4.58
N GLY A 151 6.17 16.55 4.16
CA GLY A 151 6.47 17.10 2.84
C GLY A 151 5.60 16.58 1.70
N THR A 152 4.61 15.71 1.95
CA THR A 152 3.63 15.33 0.93
C THR A 152 2.85 16.56 0.48
N SER A 153 2.86 16.81 -0.82
CA SER A 153 2.11 17.91 -1.42
C SER A 153 0.60 17.73 -1.18
N ILE A 154 -0.05 18.76 -0.63
CA ILE A 154 -1.50 18.79 -0.45
C ILE A 154 -2.24 18.55 -1.77
N HIS A 155 -1.70 19.00 -2.91
CA HIS A 155 -2.31 18.78 -4.23
C HIS A 155 -2.31 17.30 -4.63
N ARG A 156 -1.31 16.51 -4.23
CA ARG A 156 -1.31 15.04 -4.45
C ARG A 156 -2.43 14.36 -3.65
N ILE A 157 -2.67 14.82 -2.41
CA ILE A 157 -3.73 14.31 -1.55
C ILE A 157 -5.10 14.74 -2.08
N ARG A 158 -5.25 16.00 -2.49
CA ARG A 158 -6.47 16.52 -3.14
C ARG A 158 -6.81 15.74 -4.41
N SER A 159 -5.81 15.41 -5.22
CA SER A 159 -6.00 14.59 -6.42
C SER A 159 -6.55 13.20 -6.10
N LYS A 160 -6.10 12.60 -4.98
CA LYS A 160 -6.59 11.31 -4.50
C LYS A 160 -8.06 11.37 -4.11
N ILE A 161 -8.42 12.34 -3.29
CA ILE A 161 -9.81 12.59 -2.86
C ILE A 161 -10.71 12.86 -4.07
N TYR A 162 -10.23 13.67 -5.02
CA TYR A 162 -10.97 13.96 -6.25
C TYR A 162 -11.26 12.70 -7.06
N TRP A 163 -10.25 11.83 -7.22
CA TRP A 163 -10.41 10.59 -7.96
C TRP A 163 -11.36 9.61 -7.24
N LEU A 164 -11.20 9.39 -5.93
CA LEU A 164 -12.11 8.55 -5.14
C LEU A 164 -13.57 9.02 -5.26
N LYS A 165 -13.80 10.34 -5.15
CA LYS A 165 -15.15 10.91 -5.34
C LYS A 165 -15.65 10.72 -6.77
N ALA A 166 -14.79 10.76 -7.79
CA ALA A 166 -15.19 10.48 -9.16
C ALA A 166 -15.57 9.01 -9.37
N LEU A 167 -14.87 8.06 -8.73
CA LEU A 167 -15.20 6.63 -8.78
C LEU A 167 -16.58 6.36 -8.17
N TRP A 168 -16.90 7.00 -7.05
CA TRP A 168 -18.23 6.95 -6.44
C TRP A 168 -19.30 7.58 -7.34
N ASN A 169 -19.13 8.86 -7.69
CA ASN A 169 -20.20 9.66 -8.30
C ASN A 169 -20.42 9.37 -9.78
N LYS A 170 -19.37 9.00 -10.53
CA LYS A 170 -19.44 8.75 -11.97
C LYS A 170 -19.30 7.28 -12.32
N GLY A 171 -18.48 6.55 -11.56
CA GLY A 171 -18.23 5.13 -11.80
C GLY A 171 -19.24 4.21 -11.12
N HIS A 172 -19.97 4.70 -10.12
CA HIS A 172 -20.76 3.87 -9.21
C HIS A 172 -19.95 2.69 -8.66
N ILE A 173 -18.69 2.96 -8.32
CA ILE A 173 -17.75 2.01 -7.74
C ILE A 173 -17.65 2.29 -6.26
N LYS A 174 -18.03 1.32 -5.43
CA LYS A 174 -17.79 1.36 -3.99
C LYS A 174 -16.27 1.26 -3.76
N THR A 175 -15.72 2.27 -3.10
CA THR A 175 -14.30 2.40 -2.73
C THR A 175 -14.22 3.23 -1.45
N LEU A 176 -13.02 3.56 -0.98
CA LEU A 176 -12.84 4.42 0.19
C LEU A 176 -13.52 5.77 -0.03
N PHE A 177 -14.41 6.15 0.88
CA PHE A 177 -15.07 7.45 0.88
C PHE A 177 -14.41 8.39 1.90
N PRO A 178 -13.87 9.54 1.48
CA PRO A 178 -13.22 10.49 2.37
C PRO A 178 -14.23 11.14 3.31
N VAL A 179 -13.95 11.08 4.62
CA VAL A 179 -14.75 11.69 5.68
C VAL A 179 -14.22 13.10 5.95
N SER A 180 -15.13 14.06 6.15
CA SER A 180 -14.76 15.45 6.44
C SER A 180 -14.50 15.65 7.93
N GLY A 181 -13.56 16.53 8.27
CA GLY A 181 -13.36 17.00 9.63
C GLY A 181 -14.48 17.94 10.09
N ARG A 182 -14.40 18.41 11.33
CA ARG A 182 -15.34 19.38 11.92
C ARG A 182 -15.38 20.71 11.18
N ASP A 183 -14.32 21.04 10.44
CA ASP A 183 -14.19 22.22 9.59
C ASP A 183 -14.83 22.03 8.19
N GLY A 184 -15.35 20.84 7.89
CA GLY A 184 -15.92 20.49 6.59
C GLY A 184 -14.88 20.09 5.53
N GLU A 185 -13.58 20.13 5.86
CA GLU A 185 -12.51 19.77 4.93
C GLU A 185 -12.14 18.28 5.04
N MET A 186 -11.85 17.65 3.91
CA MET A 186 -11.46 16.22 3.86
C MET A 186 -9.95 15.99 4.08
N ILE A 187 -9.15 17.06 4.13
CA ILE A 187 -7.71 17.00 4.39
C ILE A 187 -7.40 17.85 5.61
N GLN A 188 -6.93 17.21 6.66
CA GLN A 188 -6.63 17.86 7.94
C GLN A 188 -5.12 18.09 8.07
N GLY A 189 -4.70 19.32 8.36
CA GLY A 189 -3.30 19.65 8.66
C GLY A 189 -3.02 19.58 10.16
N ILE A 190 -2.03 18.81 10.58
CA ILE A 190 -1.71 18.57 12.00
C ILE A 190 -0.23 18.82 12.28
N SER A 191 0.05 19.44 13.43
CA SER A 191 1.40 19.79 13.90
C SER A 191 1.42 19.73 15.43
N PRO A 192 1.39 18.53 16.03
CA PRO A 192 1.38 18.37 17.48
C PRO A 192 2.76 18.67 18.08
N ASN A 193 2.81 19.44 19.16
CA ASN A 193 4.01 19.67 20.00
C ASN A 193 5.26 20.03 19.19
N ASP A 194 5.19 21.08 18.37
CA ASP A 194 6.28 21.58 17.51
C ASP A 194 6.81 20.60 16.46
N LEU A 195 6.12 19.46 16.24
CA LEU A 195 6.43 18.57 15.14
C LEU A 195 6.04 19.19 13.79
N PRO A 196 6.77 18.92 12.69
CA PRO A 196 6.46 19.46 11.38
C PRO A 196 5.03 19.21 10.94
N ILE A 197 4.45 20.10 10.13
CA ILE A 197 3.10 19.87 9.61
C ILE A 197 3.05 18.59 8.76
N ARG A 198 2.07 17.74 9.05
CA ARG A 198 1.66 16.61 8.21
C ARG A 198 0.19 16.73 7.88
N TYR A 199 -0.22 16.08 6.80
CA TYR A 199 -1.62 16.01 6.42
C TYR A 199 -2.18 14.66 6.80
N THR A 200 -3.47 14.62 7.13
CA THR A 200 -4.23 13.39 7.36
C THR A 200 -5.52 13.38 6.57
N THR A 201 -6.02 12.18 6.33
CA THR A 201 -7.31 11.93 5.70
C THR A 201 -7.94 10.71 6.36
N LEU A 202 -9.21 10.82 6.74
CA LEU A 202 -10.02 9.72 7.26
C LEU A 202 -10.91 9.17 6.15
N TYR A 203 -11.08 7.86 6.09
CA TYR A 203 -11.99 7.18 5.17
C TYR A 203 -12.94 6.28 5.94
N ASP A 204 -14.13 6.07 5.39
CA ASP A 204 -15.06 5.05 5.86
C ASP A 204 -14.45 3.64 5.84
N TRP A 205 -15.07 2.75 6.60
CA TRP A 205 -14.74 1.32 6.55
C TRP A 205 -15.58 0.60 5.51
N ILE A 206 -14.92 -0.21 4.71
CA ILE A 206 -15.59 -1.13 3.79
C ILE A 206 -15.60 -2.52 4.45
N PRO A 207 -16.77 -3.02 4.89
CA PRO A 207 -16.85 -4.35 5.47
C PRO A 207 -16.62 -5.41 4.40
N GLY A 208 -15.84 -6.43 4.70
CA GLY A 208 -15.56 -7.53 3.79
C GLY A 208 -14.15 -8.07 3.94
N GLU A 209 -13.87 -9.10 3.17
CA GLU A 209 -12.55 -9.73 3.10
C GLU A 209 -11.82 -9.30 1.84
N THR A 210 -10.48 -9.33 1.86
CA THR A 210 -9.72 -9.07 0.64
C THR A 210 -9.90 -10.21 -0.36
N LEU A 211 -9.86 -9.91 -1.67
CA LEU A 211 -9.89 -10.93 -2.71
C LEU A 211 -8.72 -11.92 -2.55
N HIS A 212 -7.60 -11.48 -2.00
CA HIS A 212 -6.48 -12.35 -1.64
C HIS A 212 -6.86 -13.41 -0.61
N ALA A 213 -7.59 -13.03 0.43
CA ALA A 213 -7.99 -13.91 1.54
C ALA A 213 -9.08 -14.92 1.17
N LEU A 214 -9.84 -14.68 0.10
CA LEU A 214 -10.87 -15.60 -0.38
C LEU A 214 -10.29 -16.93 -0.88
N SER A 215 -10.94 -18.03 -0.51
CA SER A 215 -10.67 -19.36 -1.07
C SER A 215 -11.03 -19.43 -2.56
N THR A 216 -10.54 -20.45 -3.26
CA THR A 216 -10.90 -20.70 -4.67
C THR A 216 -12.40 -20.86 -4.87
N ALA A 217 -13.12 -21.47 -3.91
CA ALA A 217 -14.57 -21.66 -4.01
C ALA A 217 -15.36 -20.35 -3.87
N GLU A 218 -14.83 -19.38 -3.12
CA GLU A 218 -15.44 -18.06 -2.92
C GLU A 218 -15.20 -17.11 -4.11
N LYS A 219 -14.15 -17.36 -4.91
CA LYS A 219 -13.84 -16.66 -6.16
C LYS A 219 -14.74 -17.13 -7.29
N THR A 220 -16.04 -16.94 -7.11
CA THR A 220 -17.07 -17.35 -8.09
C THR A 220 -16.87 -16.67 -9.46
N PRO A 221 -17.29 -17.30 -10.56
CA PRO A 221 -17.29 -16.68 -11.89
C PRO A 221 -17.99 -15.32 -11.91
N GLU A 222 -19.09 -15.17 -11.17
CA GLU A 222 -19.84 -13.92 -11.05
C GLU A 222 -19.01 -12.81 -10.41
N LEU A 223 -18.25 -13.12 -9.35
CA LEU A 223 -17.35 -12.17 -8.69
C LEU A 223 -16.21 -11.73 -9.63
N ILE A 224 -15.59 -12.68 -10.33
CA ILE A 224 -14.49 -12.39 -11.27
C ILE A 224 -14.97 -11.53 -12.45
N ARG A 225 -16.17 -11.82 -12.99
CA ARG A 225 -16.81 -11.00 -14.03
C ARG A 225 -17.14 -9.60 -13.50
N SER A 226 -17.68 -9.51 -12.29
CA SER A 226 -17.97 -8.22 -11.63
C SER A 226 -16.69 -7.39 -11.44
N LEU A 227 -15.58 -8.03 -11.07
CA LEU A 227 -14.28 -7.37 -10.96
C LEU A 227 -13.81 -6.79 -12.30
N GLY A 228 -13.94 -7.56 -13.39
CA GLY A 228 -13.69 -7.04 -14.75
C GLY A 228 -14.52 -5.80 -15.05
N THR A 229 -15.81 -5.83 -14.72
CA THR A 229 -16.75 -4.72 -14.91
C THR A 229 -16.33 -3.48 -14.10
N VAL A 230 -15.95 -3.65 -12.83
CA VAL A 230 -15.48 -2.57 -11.95
C VAL A 230 -14.21 -1.92 -12.52
N VAL A 231 -13.25 -2.70 -12.99
CA VAL A 231 -12.02 -2.18 -13.61
C VAL A 231 -12.34 -1.43 -14.92
N GLY A 232 -13.25 -1.96 -15.73
CA GLY A 232 -13.75 -1.28 -16.93
C GLY A 232 -14.40 0.07 -16.62
N ARG A 233 -15.22 0.14 -15.56
CA ARG A 233 -15.84 1.39 -15.09
C ARG A 233 -14.80 2.38 -14.57
N MET A 234 -13.80 1.92 -13.82
CA MET A 234 -12.71 2.77 -13.30
C MET A 234 -11.97 3.46 -14.45
N HIS A 235 -11.62 2.70 -15.49
CA HIS A 235 -10.99 3.25 -16.68
C HIS A 235 -11.93 4.18 -17.44
N SER A 236 -13.22 3.85 -17.58
CA SER A 236 -14.22 4.71 -18.24
C SER A 236 -14.37 6.08 -17.55
N VAL A 237 -14.37 6.09 -16.21
CA VAL A 237 -14.31 7.34 -15.44
C VAL A 237 -13.04 8.10 -15.80
N SER A 238 -11.88 7.45 -15.78
CA SER A 238 -10.60 8.08 -16.15
C SER A 238 -10.64 8.76 -17.53
N GLN A 239 -11.17 8.07 -18.55
CA GLN A 239 -11.22 8.57 -19.92
C GLN A 239 -12.05 9.86 -20.06
N THR A 240 -13.10 10.00 -19.25
CA THR A 240 -14.05 11.12 -19.30
C THR A 240 -13.83 12.16 -18.21
N LEU A 241 -12.89 11.92 -17.28
CA LEU A 241 -12.68 12.80 -16.15
C LEU A 241 -12.00 14.10 -16.58
N GLU A 242 -12.68 15.21 -16.36
CA GLU A 242 -12.06 16.53 -16.43
C GLU A 242 -11.20 16.75 -15.19
N LEU A 243 -9.94 17.14 -15.42
CA LEU A 243 -8.96 17.29 -14.36
C LEU A 243 -8.77 18.77 -14.02
N PRO A 244 -8.94 19.16 -12.74
CA PRO A 244 -8.66 20.53 -12.30
C PRO A 244 -7.19 20.92 -12.53
N HIS A 245 -6.92 22.21 -12.67
CA HIS A 245 -5.56 22.74 -12.91
C HIS A 245 -4.54 22.38 -11.81
N TRP A 246 -5.01 22.08 -10.60
CA TRP A 246 -4.19 21.68 -9.46
C TRP A 246 -3.97 20.17 -9.35
N PHE A 247 -4.58 19.38 -10.24
CA PHE A 247 -4.46 17.93 -10.20
C PHE A 247 -3.03 17.51 -10.55
N ILE A 248 -2.40 16.75 -9.66
CA ILE A 248 -1.03 16.28 -9.82
C ILE A 248 -0.90 14.86 -9.32
N ARG A 249 -0.46 13.99 -10.22
CA ARG A 249 -0.17 12.57 -9.99
C ARG A 249 0.99 12.12 -10.90
N PRO A 250 1.74 11.08 -10.52
CA PRO A 250 2.82 10.58 -11.35
C PRO A 250 2.28 10.11 -12.71
N ARG A 251 3.17 10.11 -13.69
CA ARG A 251 2.97 9.50 -15.00
C ARG A 251 3.87 8.27 -15.09
N TYR A 252 3.31 7.17 -15.58
CA TYR A 252 3.94 5.88 -15.80
C TYR A 252 4.12 5.66 -17.30
N ASP A 253 4.76 6.62 -17.95
CA ASP A 253 5.00 6.70 -19.40
C ASP A 253 6.43 6.26 -19.76
N MET A 254 6.84 6.50 -21.00
CA MET A 254 8.18 6.12 -21.50
C MET A 254 9.30 6.73 -20.66
N ASP A 255 9.15 7.97 -20.20
CA ASP A 255 10.16 8.64 -19.38
C ASP A 255 10.31 7.94 -18.03
N TRP A 256 9.19 7.54 -17.42
CA TRP A 256 9.20 6.76 -16.19
C TRP A 256 9.90 5.40 -16.37
N VAL A 257 9.57 4.65 -17.43
CA VAL A 257 10.20 3.36 -17.72
C VAL A 257 11.70 3.53 -18.00
N THR A 258 12.08 4.53 -18.79
CA THR A 258 13.49 4.83 -19.09
C THR A 258 14.26 5.13 -17.81
N SER A 259 13.70 5.99 -16.95
CA SER A 259 14.31 6.34 -15.66
C SER A 259 14.53 5.13 -14.77
N LYS A 260 13.55 4.21 -14.71
CA LYS A 260 13.65 2.96 -13.95
C LYS A 260 14.74 2.04 -14.49
N ILE A 261 14.78 1.85 -15.80
CA ILE A 261 15.80 1.02 -16.46
C ILE A 261 17.19 1.62 -16.26
N GLU A 262 17.36 2.92 -16.45
CA GLU A 262 18.63 3.58 -16.20
C GLU A 262 19.08 3.47 -14.74
N LYS A 263 18.16 3.61 -13.79
CA LYS A 263 18.45 3.42 -12.37
C LYS A 263 18.91 1.98 -12.10
N ALA A 264 18.24 0.98 -12.66
CA ALA A 264 18.64 -0.42 -12.54
C ALA A 264 20.03 -0.67 -13.13
N LEU A 265 20.35 -0.06 -14.28
CA LEU A 265 21.66 -0.19 -14.94
C LEU A 265 22.80 0.56 -14.24
N ARG A 266 22.50 1.61 -13.47
CA ARG A 266 23.46 2.42 -12.70
C ARG A 266 23.66 1.94 -11.26
N ASN A 267 22.88 0.96 -10.78
CA ASN A 267 22.91 0.59 -9.37
C ASN A 267 24.18 -0.23 -9.08
N ASP A 268 25.27 0.46 -8.68
CA ASP A 268 26.61 -0.10 -8.43
C ASP A 268 26.66 -1.26 -7.39
N TYR A 269 25.56 -1.51 -6.67
CA TYR A 269 25.41 -2.61 -5.71
C TYR A 269 24.90 -3.92 -6.33
N ILE A 270 24.39 -3.88 -7.56
CA ILE A 270 23.98 -5.05 -8.34
C ILE A 270 24.78 -4.97 -9.63
N ASP A 271 25.83 -5.78 -9.74
CA ASP A 271 26.59 -5.88 -10.98
C ASP A 271 25.72 -6.60 -12.03
N ALA A 272 24.84 -5.84 -12.68
CA ALA A 272 23.92 -6.37 -13.67
C ALA A 272 24.74 -7.05 -14.77
N SER A 273 24.53 -8.35 -14.90
CA SER A 273 25.21 -9.18 -15.89
C SER A 273 24.97 -8.64 -17.30
N PRO A 274 25.87 -8.92 -18.26
CA PRO A 274 25.64 -8.56 -19.66
C PRO A 274 24.28 -9.04 -20.21
N GLU A 275 23.78 -10.17 -19.69
CA GLU A 275 22.46 -10.71 -20.03
C GLU A 275 21.32 -9.83 -19.48
N GLU A 276 21.37 -9.42 -18.22
CA GLU A 276 20.39 -8.51 -17.62
C GLU A 276 20.39 -7.14 -18.32
N ARG A 277 21.57 -6.60 -18.63
CA ARG A 277 21.68 -5.35 -19.40
C ARG A 277 21.02 -5.48 -20.79
N THR A 278 21.22 -6.61 -21.45
CA THR A 278 20.58 -6.90 -22.75
C THR A 278 19.06 -7.03 -22.61
N LYS A 279 18.58 -7.72 -21.57
CA LYS A 279 17.15 -7.84 -21.24
C LYS A 279 16.49 -6.48 -21.00
N LEU A 280 17.11 -5.63 -20.17
CA LEU A 280 16.63 -4.28 -19.87
C LEU A 280 16.60 -3.38 -21.11
N SER A 281 17.64 -3.42 -21.95
CA SER A 281 17.68 -2.67 -23.22
C SER A 281 16.59 -3.14 -24.21
N SER A 282 16.38 -4.46 -24.30
CA SER A 282 15.31 -5.06 -25.10
C SER A 282 13.92 -4.67 -24.58
N LEU A 283 13.73 -4.64 -23.27
CA LEU A 283 12.49 -4.20 -22.64
C LEU A 283 12.18 -2.73 -22.96
N SER A 284 13.16 -1.84 -22.81
CA SER A 284 13.03 -0.42 -23.20
C SER A 284 12.63 -0.26 -24.65
N SER A 285 13.30 -1.00 -25.56
CA SER A 285 13.02 -0.94 -27.00
C SER A 285 11.62 -1.45 -27.36
N ARG A 286 11.15 -2.53 -26.72
CA ARG A 286 9.79 -3.06 -26.92
C ARG A 286 8.73 -2.12 -26.38
N PHE A 287 8.96 -1.53 -25.21
CA PHE A 287 8.04 -0.54 -24.65
C PHE A 287 7.98 0.73 -25.50
N SER A 288 9.12 1.21 -26.00
CA SER A 288 9.16 2.33 -26.94
C SER A 288 8.32 2.07 -28.19
N ARG A 289 8.41 0.85 -28.76
CA ARG A 289 7.57 0.44 -29.89
C ARG A 289 6.08 0.41 -29.52
N PHE A 290 5.74 -0.16 -28.37
CA PHE A 290 4.36 -0.17 -27.87
C PHE A 290 3.79 1.25 -27.73
N VAL A 291 4.56 2.19 -27.16
CA VAL A 291 4.16 3.60 -27.04
C VAL A 291 3.97 4.23 -28.42
N ALA A 292 4.86 3.95 -29.38
CA ALA A 292 4.73 4.45 -30.75
C ALA A 292 3.51 3.89 -31.49
N GLU A 293 3.12 2.64 -31.22
CA GLU A 293 1.98 1.96 -31.84
C GLU A 293 0.64 2.36 -31.21
N GLN A 294 0.57 2.45 -29.88
CA GLN A 294 -0.68 2.72 -29.16
C GLN A 294 -0.93 4.22 -28.93
N GLY A 295 0.13 5.02 -28.82
CA GLY A 295 0.06 6.42 -28.39
C GLY A 295 -0.47 6.58 -26.96
N GLU A 296 -0.77 7.82 -26.56
CA GLU A 296 -1.31 8.16 -25.24
C GLU A 296 -2.73 8.75 -25.33
N GLY A 297 -3.52 8.27 -26.28
CA GLY A 297 -4.94 8.64 -26.40
C GLY A 297 -5.73 8.26 -25.16
N ARG A 298 -6.81 9.00 -24.86
CA ARG A 298 -7.65 8.76 -23.65
C ARG A 298 -8.32 7.38 -23.63
N ASP A 299 -8.36 6.71 -24.77
CA ASP A 299 -8.84 5.34 -24.99
C ASP A 299 -7.86 4.26 -24.51
N VAL A 300 -6.57 4.57 -24.41
CA VAL A 300 -5.52 3.62 -23.99
C VAL A 300 -4.74 4.05 -22.75
N PHE A 301 -4.66 5.36 -22.49
CA PHE A 301 -3.87 5.97 -21.43
C PHE A 301 -4.71 6.95 -20.59
N GLY A 302 -4.58 6.89 -19.26
CA GLY A 302 -5.33 7.73 -18.33
C GLY A 302 -5.02 7.40 -16.88
N LEU A 303 -5.85 7.86 -15.94
CA LEU A 303 -5.74 7.48 -14.54
C LEU A 303 -6.00 5.98 -14.35
N ILE A 304 -4.99 5.32 -13.78
CA ILE A 304 -4.99 3.92 -13.37
C ILE A 304 -4.73 3.84 -11.85
N HIS A 305 -5.15 2.75 -11.23
CA HIS A 305 -4.85 2.42 -9.84
C HIS A 305 -3.35 2.20 -9.63
N SER A 306 -2.65 1.62 -10.61
CA SER A 306 -1.22 1.31 -10.64
C SER A 306 -0.72 0.39 -9.52
N ASP A 307 -1.64 -0.23 -8.76
CA ASP A 307 -1.34 -1.21 -7.72
C ASP A 307 -2.56 -2.11 -7.49
N LEU A 308 -3.22 -2.47 -8.59
CA LEU A 308 -4.47 -3.22 -8.56
C LEU A 308 -4.19 -4.70 -8.31
N GLU A 309 -3.99 -5.04 -7.05
CA GLU A 309 -3.62 -6.37 -6.57
C GLU A 309 -4.77 -6.97 -5.75
N PRO A 310 -4.89 -8.32 -5.62
CA PRO A 310 -5.98 -8.93 -4.87
C PRO A 310 -6.11 -8.49 -3.41
N HIS A 311 -5.02 -8.08 -2.76
CA HIS A 311 -5.06 -7.56 -1.39
C HIS A 311 -5.60 -6.12 -1.31
N ASN A 312 -5.63 -5.40 -2.44
CA ASN A 312 -6.21 -4.06 -2.59
C ASN A 312 -7.64 -4.09 -3.13
N ILE A 313 -8.29 -5.26 -3.17
CA ILE A 313 -9.70 -5.42 -3.52
C ILE A 313 -10.42 -6.00 -2.30
N ILE A 314 -11.32 -5.24 -1.69
CA ILE A 314 -12.24 -5.77 -0.67
C ILE A 314 -13.48 -6.32 -1.38
N VAL A 315 -13.92 -7.52 -1.02
CA VAL A 315 -15.19 -8.08 -1.48
C VAL A 315 -16.24 -7.82 -0.40
N SER A 316 -17.13 -6.88 -0.69
CA SER A 316 -18.16 -6.37 0.22
C SER A 316 -19.53 -6.67 -0.38
N ASP A 317 -20.38 -7.44 0.30
CA ASP A 317 -21.71 -7.84 -0.20
C ASP A 317 -21.66 -8.47 -1.61
N GLY A 318 -20.63 -9.29 -1.86
CA GLY A 318 -20.38 -9.92 -3.17
C GLY A 318 -19.89 -8.96 -4.26
N GLN A 319 -19.57 -7.71 -3.93
CA GLN A 319 -19.09 -6.70 -4.87
C GLN A 319 -17.60 -6.38 -4.64
N PRO A 320 -16.77 -6.35 -5.70
CA PRO A 320 -15.39 -5.90 -5.61
C PRO A 320 -15.31 -4.39 -5.36
N CYS A 321 -14.56 -4.01 -4.33
CA CYS A 321 -14.34 -2.64 -3.89
C CYS A 321 -12.83 -2.35 -3.92
N PRO A 322 -12.29 -1.72 -4.97
CA PRO A 322 -10.89 -1.34 -5.03
C PRO A 322 -10.56 -0.34 -3.91
N ILE A 323 -9.44 -0.53 -3.23
CA ILE A 323 -8.94 0.32 -2.15
C ILE A 323 -7.45 0.61 -2.35
N ASP A 324 -6.90 1.47 -1.49
CA ASP A 324 -5.47 1.78 -1.44
C ASP A 324 -4.87 2.43 -2.70
N VAL A 325 -5.44 3.58 -3.05
CA VAL A 325 -5.02 4.40 -4.19
C VAL A 325 -3.82 5.31 -3.86
N ILE A 326 -2.77 4.80 -3.21
CA ILE A 326 -1.55 5.61 -2.94
C ILE A 326 -0.77 5.85 -4.22
N GLN A 327 -0.63 4.82 -5.05
CA GLN A 327 0.21 4.86 -6.24
C GLN A 327 -0.51 5.46 -7.44
N PHE A 328 -1.85 5.44 -7.51
CA PHE A 328 -2.63 5.84 -8.69
C PHE A 328 -2.07 7.00 -9.51
N GLY A 329 -2.11 6.92 -10.82
CA GLY A 329 -1.49 7.92 -11.66
C GLY A 329 -1.84 7.73 -13.10
N PHE A 330 -1.23 8.53 -13.97
CA PHE A 330 -1.45 8.37 -15.39
C PHE A 330 -0.63 7.19 -15.91
N GLY A 331 -1.27 6.26 -16.59
CA GLY A 331 -0.62 5.08 -17.16
C GLY A 331 -1.53 4.41 -18.19
N TYR A 332 -1.00 3.37 -18.81
CA TYR A 332 -1.77 2.54 -19.73
C TYR A 332 -2.76 1.68 -18.95
N TYR A 333 -4.02 1.64 -19.37
CA TYR A 333 -5.07 0.82 -18.74
C TYR A 333 -4.71 -0.68 -18.70
N LEU A 334 -3.89 -1.14 -19.65
CA LEU A 334 -3.34 -2.49 -19.68
C LEU A 334 -2.47 -2.82 -18.47
N SER A 335 -1.87 -1.82 -17.81
CA SER A 335 -1.08 -2.04 -16.60
C SER A 335 -1.95 -2.53 -15.44
N ASP A 336 -3.09 -1.88 -15.17
CA ASP A 336 -4.03 -2.33 -14.14
C ASP A 336 -4.61 -3.72 -14.47
N ILE A 337 -4.99 -3.92 -15.75
CA ILE A 337 -5.53 -5.19 -16.24
C ILE A 337 -4.52 -6.32 -16.02
N GLN A 338 -3.27 -6.14 -16.45
CA GLN A 338 -2.21 -7.13 -16.26
C GLN A 338 -2.01 -7.47 -14.78
N ARG A 339 -1.97 -6.43 -13.95
CA ARG A 339 -1.62 -6.55 -12.54
C ARG A 339 -2.63 -7.37 -11.74
N ILE A 340 -3.92 -7.22 -12.04
CA ILE A 340 -4.96 -8.02 -11.41
C ILE A 340 -5.13 -9.39 -12.09
N SER A 341 -5.11 -9.45 -13.43
CA SER A 341 -5.45 -10.67 -14.16
C SER A 341 -4.40 -11.78 -14.04
N ARG A 342 -3.13 -11.43 -13.72
CA ARG A 342 -2.05 -12.40 -13.52
C ARG A 342 -2.29 -13.37 -12.34
N HIS A 343 -3.21 -13.04 -11.44
CA HIS A 343 -3.57 -13.87 -10.29
C HIS A 343 -4.67 -14.89 -10.59
N PHE A 344 -5.15 -14.91 -11.84
CA PHE A 344 -6.26 -15.75 -12.28
C PHE A 344 -5.76 -16.83 -13.24
N SER A 345 -6.40 -17.99 -13.18
CA SER A 345 -6.28 -19.04 -14.20
C SER A 345 -6.73 -18.54 -15.58
N GLU A 346 -6.41 -19.25 -16.65
CA GLU A 346 -6.80 -18.84 -18.00
C GLU A 346 -8.33 -18.71 -18.18
N ASP A 347 -9.10 -19.58 -17.53
CA ASP A 347 -10.57 -19.55 -17.54
C ASP A 347 -11.10 -18.32 -16.78
N GLU A 348 -10.57 -18.06 -15.58
CA GLU A 348 -10.93 -16.87 -14.79
C GLU A 348 -10.51 -15.57 -15.49
N GLN A 349 -9.35 -15.53 -16.17
CA GLN A 349 -8.94 -14.40 -16.99
C GLN A 349 -9.94 -14.13 -18.11
N THR A 350 -10.44 -15.20 -18.76
CA THR A 350 -11.45 -15.07 -19.81
C THR A 350 -12.73 -14.44 -19.25
N ILE A 351 -13.20 -14.91 -18.09
CA ILE A 351 -14.36 -14.36 -17.39
C ILE A 351 -14.14 -12.89 -16.98
N PHE A 352 -12.96 -12.55 -16.45
CA PHE A 352 -12.59 -11.18 -16.11
C PHE A 352 -12.62 -10.27 -17.36
N PHE A 353 -12.05 -10.72 -18.48
CA PHE A 353 -12.06 -9.95 -19.73
C PHE A 353 -13.45 -9.80 -20.33
N GLU A 354 -14.34 -10.78 -20.15
CA GLU A 354 -15.75 -10.63 -20.52
C GLU A 354 -16.41 -9.49 -19.75
N GLY A 355 -16.26 -9.45 -18.43
CA GLY A 355 -16.78 -8.36 -17.60
C GLY A 355 -16.18 -7.00 -17.96
N TYR A 356 -14.86 -6.94 -18.21
CA TYR A 356 -14.22 -5.69 -18.66
C TYR A 356 -14.80 -5.19 -20.00
N ARG A 357 -15.04 -6.11 -20.94
CA ARG A 357 -15.57 -5.82 -22.28
C ARG A 357 -17.01 -5.33 -22.28
N GLU A 358 -17.78 -5.56 -21.21
CA GLU A 358 -19.11 -4.95 -21.06
C GLU A 358 -19.04 -3.42 -20.96
N ILE A 359 -17.89 -2.87 -20.51
CA ILE A 359 -17.71 -1.44 -20.32
C ILE A 359 -16.74 -0.84 -21.34
N ARG A 360 -15.65 -1.55 -21.68
CA ARG A 360 -14.59 -1.05 -22.57
C ARG A 360 -14.00 -2.15 -23.45
N SER A 361 -13.70 -1.82 -24.70
CA SER A 361 -12.90 -2.69 -25.57
C SER A 361 -11.47 -2.84 -25.07
N LEU A 362 -10.89 -4.03 -25.26
CA LEU A 362 -9.46 -4.27 -25.11
C LEU A 362 -8.73 -3.93 -26.42
N PRO A 363 -7.50 -3.39 -26.38
CA PRO A 363 -6.70 -3.13 -27.57
C PRO A 363 -6.44 -4.40 -28.40
N THR A 364 -6.26 -4.24 -29.71
CA THR A 364 -5.79 -5.34 -30.58
C THR A 364 -4.44 -5.85 -30.09
N GLY A 365 -4.26 -7.17 -30.07
CA GLY A 365 -3.01 -7.77 -29.60
C GLY A 365 -2.79 -7.68 -28.08
N TYR A 366 -3.80 -7.31 -27.28
CA TYR A 366 -3.64 -7.07 -25.83
C TYR A 366 -2.89 -8.19 -25.09
N ARG A 367 -3.06 -9.47 -25.45
CA ARG A 367 -2.33 -10.58 -24.80
C ARG A 367 -0.81 -10.44 -24.91
N GLN A 368 -0.29 -10.00 -26.06
CA GLN A 368 1.14 -9.74 -26.24
C GLN A 368 1.58 -8.52 -25.42
N HIS A 369 0.73 -7.49 -25.35
CA HIS A 369 0.99 -6.31 -24.52
C HIS A 369 0.97 -6.63 -23.02
N LEU A 370 0.09 -7.52 -22.56
CA LEU A 370 0.06 -7.93 -21.14
C LEU A 370 1.38 -8.58 -20.73
N ALA A 371 1.99 -9.42 -21.57
CA ALA A 371 3.33 -9.97 -21.30
C ALA A 371 4.41 -8.87 -21.18
N LEU A 372 4.32 -7.81 -22.00
CA LEU A 372 5.22 -6.66 -21.87
C LEU A 372 5.03 -5.92 -20.54
N PHE A 373 3.79 -5.72 -20.09
CA PHE A 373 3.50 -5.08 -18.79
C PHE A 373 3.92 -5.94 -17.60
N GLU A 374 3.88 -7.26 -17.74
CA GLU A 374 4.41 -8.18 -16.74
C GLU A 374 5.91 -8.02 -16.57
N GLU A 375 6.66 -7.92 -17.67
CA GLU A 375 8.10 -7.67 -17.62
C GLU A 375 8.44 -6.29 -17.04
N LEU A 376 7.64 -5.26 -17.32
CA LEU A 376 7.81 -3.92 -16.73
C LEU A 376 7.56 -3.89 -15.23
N HIS A 377 6.65 -4.73 -14.72
CA HIS A 377 6.38 -4.80 -13.29
C HIS A 377 7.55 -5.40 -12.49
N MET A 378 8.43 -6.15 -13.15
CA MET A 378 9.63 -6.72 -12.53
C MET A 378 10.79 -5.71 -12.40
N LEU A 379 10.62 -4.46 -12.88
CA LEU A 379 11.55 -3.33 -12.72
C LEU A 379 11.28 -2.53 -11.43
#